data_AF-A0A9D8PTS0-F1
#
_entry.id   AF-A0A9D8PTS0-F1
#
_cell.length_a   1.000
_cell.length_b   1.000
_cell.length_c   1.000
_cell.angle_alpha   90.00
_cell.angle_beta   90.00
_cell.angle_gamma   90.00
#
_symmetry.space_group_name_H-M   'P 1'
#
loop_
_entity.id
_entity.type
_entity.pdbx_description
1 polymer ?
#
loop_
_entity_poly.entity_id
_entity_poly.type
_entity_poly.pdbx_seq_one_letter_code
_entity_poly.pdbx_strand_id
1 'polypeptide(L)'
;MQPGEVFFERFGHDALVVADPDGGPAISYNFGFLDPSEPGFIGNFVRGRMMYYLVALPLDEDLAQYRDAGRGASIQWLDLPPRQARALADDLAERSRPENARYRYDYFTANCSTMVRDALDRA
;
A
#
# COMPACT_ATOMS: atom_id res chain seq x y z
N MET A 1 2.99 -3.18 -8.95
CA MET A 1 3.71 -4.45 -8.66
C MET A 1 2.97 -5.62 -9.30
N GLN A 2 3.67 -6.58 -9.92
CA GLN A 2 3.05 -7.64 -10.76
C GLN A 2 2.23 -8.66 -9.94
N PRO A 3 1.22 -9.35 -10.50
CA PRO A 3 0.39 -10.35 -9.82
C PRO A 3 1.11 -11.59 -9.29
N GLY A 4 0.47 -12.29 -8.34
CA GLY A 4 0.93 -13.54 -7.74
C GLY A 4 -0.02 -14.73 -7.94
N GLU A 5 0.37 -15.89 -7.39
CA GLU A 5 -0.39 -17.14 -7.46
C GLU A 5 -1.41 -17.28 -6.33
N VAL A 6 -1.17 -16.64 -5.18
CA VAL A 6 -2.12 -16.66 -4.07
C VAL A 6 -3.32 -15.77 -4.42
N PHE A 7 -4.52 -16.22 -4.06
CA PHE A 7 -5.77 -15.60 -4.51
C PHE A 7 -5.89 -14.10 -4.17
N PHE A 8 -5.33 -13.65 -3.04
CA PHE A 8 -5.34 -12.24 -2.64
C PHE A 8 -4.27 -11.39 -3.34
N GLU A 9 -3.38 -12.00 -4.14
CA GLU A 9 -2.31 -11.33 -4.91
C GLU A 9 -2.60 -11.31 -6.42
N ARG A 10 -3.73 -11.87 -6.85
CA ARG A 10 -3.99 -12.24 -8.24
C ARG A 10 -4.11 -11.06 -9.21
N PHE A 11 -4.27 -9.85 -8.68
CA PHE A 11 -4.48 -8.62 -9.47
C PHE A 11 -3.30 -7.65 -9.40
N GLY A 12 -2.19 -8.05 -8.76
CA GLY A 12 -1.07 -7.15 -8.51
C GLY A 12 -1.35 -6.19 -7.35
N HIS A 13 -0.53 -5.14 -7.24
CA HIS A 13 -0.60 -4.20 -6.12
C HIS A 13 0.00 -2.83 -6.46
N ASP A 14 -0.57 -1.77 -5.86
CA ASP A 14 -0.07 -0.40 -5.94
C ASP A 14 0.25 0.13 -4.54
N ALA A 15 1.35 0.86 -4.44
CA ALA A 15 1.80 1.54 -3.23
C ALA A 15 2.35 2.93 -3.59
N LEU A 16 2.43 3.82 -2.60
CA LEU A 16 3.07 5.13 -2.76
C LEU A 16 4.46 5.08 -2.13
N VAL A 17 5.45 5.58 -2.86
CA VAL A 17 6.83 5.65 -2.35
C VAL A 17 7.17 7.10 -2.07
N VAL A 18 7.62 7.38 -0.85
CA VAL A 18 8.17 8.67 -0.47
C VAL A 18 9.68 8.53 -0.39
N ALA A 19 10.39 9.26 -1.25
CA ALA A 19 11.84 9.35 -1.23
C ALA A 19 12.28 10.67 -0.62
N ASP A 20 13.26 10.61 0.28
CA ASP A 20 13.84 11.81 0.89
C ASP A 20 14.84 12.46 -0.10
N PRO A 21 14.67 13.74 -0.46
CA PRO A 21 15.62 14.45 -1.32
C PRO A 21 17.03 14.58 -0.70
N ASP A 22 17.15 14.49 0.63
CA ASP A 22 18.43 14.59 1.35
C ASP A 22 19.16 13.24 1.47
N GLY A 23 18.63 12.17 0.85
CA GLY A 23 19.31 10.88 0.72
C GLY A 23 18.99 9.84 1.79
N GLY A 24 17.86 9.99 2.50
CA GLY A 24 17.30 8.97 3.38
C GLY A 24 16.73 7.75 2.62
N PRO A 25 16.48 6.63 3.32
CA PRO A 25 15.84 5.46 2.71
C PRO A 25 14.43 5.82 2.24
N ALA A 26 14.09 5.40 1.02
CA ALA A 26 12.74 5.55 0.51
C ALA A 26 11.78 4.63 1.27
N ILE A 27 10.61 5.15 1.64
CA ILE A 27 9.58 4.43 2.37
C ILE A 27 8.44 4.11 1.42
N SER A 28 8.06 2.83 1.35
CA SER A 28 6.84 2.37 0.69
C SER A 28 5.68 2.44 1.68
N TYR A 29 4.59 3.05 1.24
CA TYR A 29 3.31 3.13 1.93
C TYR A 29 2.34 2.20 1.21
N ASN A 30 2.19 1.01 1.77
CA ASN A 30 1.51 -0.13 1.18
C ASN A 30 0.15 -0.35 1.84
N PHE A 31 -0.92 -0.23 1.05
CA PHE A 31 -2.30 -0.39 1.50
C PHE A 31 -2.79 -1.85 1.47
N GLY A 32 -1.92 -2.81 1.13
CA GLY A 32 -2.26 -4.20 0.84
C GLY A 32 -2.02 -5.18 1.98
N PHE A 33 -1.55 -4.73 3.13
CA PHE A 33 -1.25 -5.63 4.25
C PHE A 33 -2.52 -6.12 4.93
N LEU A 34 -2.57 -7.42 5.20
CA LEU A 34 -3.67 -8.11 5.88
C LEU A 34 -3.10 -9.07 6.94
N ASP A 35 -3.95 -9.50 7.87
CA ASP A 35 -3.60 -10.53 8.84
C ASP A 35 -4.33 -11.84 8.48
N PRO A 36 -3.61 -12.87 7.95
CA PRO A 36 -4.21 -14.13 7.58
C PRO A 36 -4.61 -15.01 8.79
N SER A 37 -4.17 -14.64 10.00
CA SER A 37 -4.52 -15.35 11.23
C SER A 37 -5.88 -14.92 11.81
N GLU A 38 -6.51 -13.89 11.24
CA GLU A 38 -7.81 -13.42 11.71
C GLU A 38 -8.89 -14.52 11.62
N PRO A 39 -9.76 -14.65 12.66
CA PRO A 39 -10.82 -15.64 12.67
C PRO A 39 -11.72 -15.54 11.43
N GLY A 40 -11.85 -16.66 10.71
CA GLY A 40 -12.71 -16.75 9.54
C GLY A 40 -12.14 -16.05 8.29
N PHE A 41 -10.83 -15.81 8.21
CA PHE A 41 -10.13 -15.17 7.08
C PHE A 41 -10.72 -15.47 5.71
N ILE A 42 -10.76 -16.74 5.28
CA ILE A 42 -11.29 -17.15 3.97
C ILE A 42 -12.76 -16.74 3.82
N GLY A 43 -13.56 -16.91 4.87
CA GLY A 43 -14.97 -16.54 4.87
C GLY A 43 -15.19 -15.03 4.82
N ASN A 44 -14.33 -14.24 5.46
CA ASN A 44 -14.38 -12.78 5.41
C ASN A 44 -13.93 -12.27 4.05
N PHE A 45 -12.94 -12.91 3.45
CA PHE A 45 -12.47 -12.62 2.09
C PHE A 45 -13.61 -12.81 1.08
N VAL A 46 -14.21 -14.01 1.01
CA VAL A 46 -15.29 -14.28 0.06
C VAL A 46 -16.50 -13.34 0.25
N ARG A 47 -16.72 -12.84 1.47
CA ARG A 47 -17.81 -11.90 1.80
C ARG A 47 -17.44 -10.42 1.67
N GLY A 48 -16.20 -10.07 1.35
CA GLY A 48 -15.73 -8.67 1.29
C GLY A 48 -15.74 -7.95 2.64
N ARG A 49 -15.46 -8.67 3.73
CA ARG A 49 -15.44 -8.15 5.12
C ARG A 49 -14.03 -8.06 5.69
N MET A 50 -13.05 -7.86 4.82
CA MET A 50 -11.65 -7.85 5.21
C MET A 50 -11.24 -6.54 5.88
N MET A 51 -10.34 -6.65 6.86
CA MET A 51 -9.61 -5.52 7.42
C MET A 51 -8.19 -5.57 6.88
N TYR A 52 -7.70 -4.42 6.43
CA TYR A 52 -6.35 -4.24 5.90
C TYR A 52 -5.64 -3.11 6.65
N TYR A 53 -4.34 -3.01 6.44
CA TYR A 53 -3.48 -2.03 7.05
C TYR A 53 -2.76 -1.22 5.97
N LEU A 54 -2.63 0.08 6.22
CA LEU A 54 -1.58 0.88 5.63
C LEU A 54 -0.29 0.63 6.41
N VAL A 55 0.70 0.02 5.77
CA VAL A 55 2.02 -0.22 6.36
C VAL A 55 3.04 0.68 5.69
N ALA A 56 3.85 1.37 6.50
CA ALA A 56 5.05 2.07 6.07
C ALA A 56 6.25 1.18 6.33
N LEU A 57 7.03 0.88 5.29
CA LEU A 57 8.23 0.04 5.39
C LEU A 57 9.29 0.48 4.37
N PRO A 58 10.58 0.18 4.59
CA PRO A 58 11.63 0.45 3.60
C PRO A 58 11.27 -0.14 2.23
N LEU A 59 11.50 0.62 1.16
CA LEU A 59 11.13 0.22 -0.20
C LEU A 59 11.78 -1.11 -0.61
N ASP A 60 13.03 -1.32 -0.24
CA ASP A 60 13.77 -2.54 -0.51
C ASP A 60 13.16 -3.77 0.18
N GLU A 61 12.66 -3.60 1.42
CA GLU A 61 11.91 -4.64 2.13
C GLU A 61 10.58 -4.95 1.42
N ASP A 62 9.82 -3.93 1.02
CA ASP A 62 8.54 -4.14 0.32
C ASP A 62 8.73 -4.83 -1.05
N LEU A 63 9.81 -4.49 -1.76
CA LEU A 63 10.14 -5.09 -3.06
C LEU A 63 10.77 -6.47 -2.96
N ALA A 64 11.35 -6.84 -1.81
CA ALA A 64 12.02 -8.13 -1.61
C ALA A 64 11.06 -9.30 -1.90
N GLN A 65 9.82 -9.25 -1.41
CA GLN A 65 8.82 -10.29 -1.64
C GLN A 65 8.55 -10.54 -3.13
N TYR A 66 8.51 -9.47 -3.94
CA TYR A 66 8.25 -9.58 -5.37
C TYR A 66 9.47 -10.16 -6.08
N ARG A 67 10.66 -9.68 -5.74
CA ARG A 67 11.92 -10.20 -6.29
C ARG A 67 12.08 -11.69 -5.99
N ASP A 68 11.85 -12.11 -4.76
CA ASP A 68 12.02 -13.49 -4.32
C ASP A 68 10.99 -14.43 -4.96
N ALA A 69 9.80 -13.91 -5.26
CA ALA A 69 8.77 -14.60 -6.03
C ALA A 69 8.97 -14.55 -7.56
N GLY A 70 10.05 -13.94 -8.06
CA GLY A 70 10.30 -13.77 -9.50
C GLY A 70 9.31 -12.82 -10.19
N ARG A 71 8.67 -11.92 -9.43
CA ARG A 71 7.68 -10.94 -9.90
C ARG A 71 8.33 -9.57 -10.07
N GLY A 72 7.98 -8.90 -11.17
CA GLY A 72 8.45 -7.54 -11.45
C GLY A 72 7.69 -6.47 -10.67
N ALA A 73 8.31 -5.31 -10.52
CA ALA A 73 7.68 -4.06 -10.13
C ALA A 73 8.19 -2.92 -11.01
N SER A 74 7.35 -1.93 -11.24
CA SER A 74 7.68 -0.71 -11.99
C SER A 74 7.44 0.50 -11.09
N ILE A 75 8.30 1.50 -11.20
CA ILE A 75 8.17 2.77 -10.48
C ILE A 75 7.73 3.84 -11.48
N GLN A 76 6.75 4.64 -11.08
CA GLN A 76 6.33 5.85 -11.79
C GLN A 76 6.64 7.05 -10.91
N TRP A 77 7.44 7.98 -11.44
CA TRP A 77 7.68 9.26 -10.80
C TRP A 77 6.46 10.16 -10.98
N LEU A 78 5.96 10.71 -9.88
CA LEU A 78 4.83 11.64 -9.89
C LEU A 78 5.35 13.08 -9.99
N ASP A 79 4.79 13.84 -10.91
CA ASP A 79 5.08 15.26 -11.07
C ASP A 79 4.20 16.08 -10.11
N LEU A 80 4.58 16.08 -8.83
CA LEU A 80 3.89 16.82 -7.77
C LEU A 80 4.67 18.07 -7.38
N PRO A 81 4.02 19.25 -7.26
CA PRO A 81 4.60 20.41 -6.60
C PRO A 81 5.12 20.06 -5.20
N PRO A 82 6.25 20.65 -4.75
CA PRO A 82 6.86 20.29 -3.46
C PRO A 82 5.92 20.38 -2.25
N ARG A 83 4.95 21.32 -2.29
CA ARG A 83 3.95 21.45 -1.22
C ARG A 83 2.98 20.26 -1.19
N GLN A 84 2.51 19.81 -2.35
CA GLN A 84 1.60 18.65 -2.43
C GLN A 84 2.33 17.36 -2.08
N ALA A 85 3.57 17.19 -2.56
CA ALA A 85 4.40 16.04 -2.19
C ALA A 85 4.64 15.95 -0.67
N ARG A 86 4.89 17.09 -0.01
CA ARG A 86 5.06 17.13 1.45
C ARG A 86 3.75 16.85 2.20
N ALA A 87 2.64 17.45 1.78
CA ALA A 87 1.33 17.19 2.36
C ALA A 87 0.94 15.71 2.26
N LEU A 88 1.18 15.08 1.10
CA LEU A 88 0.98 13.66 0.89
C LEU A 88 1.86 12.81 1.82
N ALA A 89 3.14 13.12 1.91
CA ALA A 89 4.06 12.40 2.80
C ALA A 89 3.62 12.48 4.28
N ASP A 90 3.20 13.67 4.73
CA ASP A 90 2.72 13.89 6.09
C ASP A 90 1.40 13.13 6.36
N ASP A 91 0.44 13.13 5.42
CA ASP A 91 -0.81 12.34 5.52
C ASP A 91 -0.53 10.83 5.61
N LEU A 92 0.35 10.33 4.73
CA LEU A 92 0.73 8.92 4.71
C LEU A 92 1.41 8.50 6.02
N ALA A 93 2.32 9.32 6.55
CA ALA A 93 2.98 9.07 7.82
C ALA A 93 2.00 9.03 8.99
N GLU A 94 1.06 9.98 9.08
CA GLU A 94 0.02 10.00 10.10
C GLU A 94 -0.90 8.77 10.00
N ARG A 95 -1.36 8.45 8.78
CA ARG A 95 -2.28 7.33 8.55
C ARG A 95 -1.62 5.97 8.76
N SER A 96 -0.31 5.85 8.59
CA SER A 96 0.42 4.61 8.87
C SER A 96 0.62 4.32 10.36
N ARG A 97 0.25 5.25 11.26
CA ARG A 97 0.34 5.00 12.71
C ARG A 97 -0.59 3.87 13.14
N PRO A 98 -0.23 3.05 14.14
CA PRO A 98 -1.03 1.89 14.54
C PRO A 98 -2.50 2.18 14.81
N GLU A 99 -2.82 3.35 15.37
CA GLU A 99 -4.16 3.82 15.66
C GLU A 99 -4.99 4.20 14.42
N ASN A 100 -4.34 4.51 13.29
CA ASN A 100 -4.96 5.01 12.05
C ASN A 100 -4.85 4.03 10.88
N ALA A 101 -3.92 3.08 10.95
CA ALA A 101 -3.51 2.24 9.83
C ALA A 101 -4.58 1.24 9.37
N ARG A 102 -5.47 0.83 10.28
CA ARG A 102 -6.43 -0.24 10.03
C ARG A 102 -7.71 0.28 9.40
N TYR A 103 -8.14 -0.31 8.29
CA TYR A 103 -9.35 0.11 7.58
C TYR A 103 -10.08 -1.07 6.94
N ARG A 104 -11.37 -0.88 6.62
CA ARG A 104 -12.18 -1.89 5.93
C ARG A 104 -11.81 -1.90 4.45
N TYR A 105 -11.35 -3.04 3.96
CA TYR A 105 -11.04 -3.23 2.55
C TYR A 105 -12.32 -3.57 1.78
N ASP A 106 -12.61 -2.75 0.78
CA ASP A 106 -13.72 -2.96 -0.15
C ASP A 106 -13.16 -3.10 -1.56
N TYR A 107 -13.47 -4.23 -2.21
CA TYR A 107 -12.88 -4.58 -3.50
C TYR A 107 -13.11 -3.53 -4.59
N PHE A 108 -14.16 -2.72 -4.48
CA PHE A 108 -14.50 -1.73 -5.50
C PHE A 108 -14.21 -0.30 -5.06
N THR A 109 -14.41 0.03 -3.79
CA THR A 109 -14.36 1.43 -3.33
C THR A 109 -13.20 1.74 -2.40
N ALA A 110 -12.58 0.75 -1.77
CA ALA A 110 -11.52 0.96 -0.77
C ALA A 110 -10.49 -0.18 -0.87
N ASN A 111 -9.74 -0.17 -1.96
CA ASN A 111 -8.69 -1.13 -2.28
C ASN A 111 -7.35 -0.43 -2.46
N CYS A 112 -6.26 -1.18 -2.67
CA CYS A 112 -4.93 -0.58 -2.82
C CYS A 112 -4.85 0.53 -3.89
N SER A 113 -5.44 0.33 -5.06
CA SER A 113 -5.45 1.34 -6.13
C SER A 113 -6.33 2.55 -5.80
N THR A 114 -7.52 2.37 -5.22
CA THR A 114 -8.39 3.51 -4.85
C THR A 114 -7.82 4.29 -3.67
N MET A 115 -7.17 3.62 -2.71
CA MET A 115 -6.53 4.28 -1.58
C MET A 115 -5.33 5.14 -2.03
N VAL A 116 -4.57 4.67 -3.02
CA VAL A 116 -3.51 5.45 -3.67
C VAL A 116 -4.10 6.66 -4.39
N ARG A 117 -5.12 6.48 -5.24
CA ARG A 117 -5.83 7.58 -5.92
C ARG A 117 -6.33 8.61 -4.91
N ASP A 118 -7.04 8.18 -3.88
CA ASP A 118 -7.68 9.07 -2.93
C ASP A 118 -6.65 9.83 -2.07
N ALA A 119 -5.47 9.24 -1.82
CA ALA A 119 -4.37 9.94 -1.16
C ALA A 119 -3.81 11.05 -2.07
N LEU A 120 -3.65 10.77 -3.36
CA LEU A 120 -3.20 11.75 -4.35
C LEU A 120 -4.20 12.90 -4.54
N ASP A 121 -5.50 12.59 -4.60
CA ASP A 121 -6.56 13.60 -4.78
C ASP A 121 -6.68 14.58 -3.59
N ARG A 122 -6.20 14.20 -2.41
CA ARG A 122 -6.19 15.05 -1.21
C ARG A 122 -4.95 15.94 -1.09
N ALA A 123 -3.91 15.69 -1.88
CA ALA A 123 -2.60 16.33 -1.77
C ALA A 123 -2.53 17.76 -2.32
#